data_AF-A0A916HQE0-F1
#
_entry.id   AF-A0A916HQE0-F1
#
_cell.length_a   1.000
_cell.length_b   1.000
_cell.length_c   1.000
_cell.angle_alpha   90.00
_cell.angle_beta   90.00
_cell.angle_gamma   90.00
#
_symmetry.space_group_name_H-M   'P 1'
#
loop_
_entity.id
_entity.type
_entity.pdbx_description
1 polymer ?
#
loop_
_entity_poly.entity_id
_entity_poly.type
_entity_poly.pdbx_seq_one_letter_code
_entity_poly.pdbx_strand_id
1 'polypeptide(L)'
;MTPHDYLCLNGEAMPEWLARFAHGDAFPREAFFGSRVVYYPGSGTDGHPVKLFGSAHAAHCFVYVDYGRTQEELESALTHPEHGFLGYHRLARLQLRESDLVPRGWTPHVALDDAALASARNFAKVADAPFGFLEVLERNPDLGEEHGAKRLAILFLGADGIASYDALFCQNQKPRPPFSVVLVDHGFGGNYGRFGHDSLLERIAQRCEVLPELLLVTEYTQAWAGFERVPDVERDRGGMHNERRHLFARNGRADFQAWEQ
;
A
#
# COMPACT_ATOMS: atom_id res chain seq x y z
N MET A 1 19.81 -10.40 8.96
CA MET A 1 18.36 -10.72 9.04
C MET A 1 17.73 -10.21 7.76
N THR A 2 16.85 -10.96 7.09
CA THR A 2 16.17 -10.45 5.89
C THR A 2 15.00 -9.54 6.27
N PRO A 3 14.49 -8.68 5.37
CA PRO A 3 13.25 -7.95 5.60
C PRO A 3 12.06 -8.86 5.93
N HIS A 4 11.99 -10.03 5.32
CA HIS A 4 10.96 -11.03 5.61
C HIS A 4 11.05 -11.52 7.07
N ASP A 5 12.25 -11.90 7.53
CA ASP A 5 12.45 -12.35 8.91
C ASP A 5 12.04 -11.28 9.93
N TYR A 6 12.42 -10.01 9.67
CA TYR A 6 12.04 -8.89 10.53
C TYR A 6 10.51 -8.71 10.58
N LEU A 7 9.82 -8.86 9.45
CA LEU A 7 8.37 -8.74 9.38
C LEU A 7 7.66 -9.91 10.06
N CYS A 8 8.22 -11.12 10.00
CA CYS A 8 7.68 -12.29 10.71
C CYS A 8 7.65 -12.09 12.23
N LEU A 9 8.64 -11.40 12.79
CA LEU A 9 8.65 -11.04 14.22
C LEU A 9 7.47 -10.13 14.61
N ASN A 10 6.84 -9.50 13.63
CA ASN A 10 5.75 -8.54 13.80
C ASN A 10 4.45 -9.03 13.12
N GLY A 11 4.35 -10.31 12.77
CA GLY A 11 3.16 -10.88 12.13
C GLY A 11 1.91 -10.75 13.00
N GLU A 12 0.75 -10.59 12.37
CA GLU A 12 -0.55 -10.66 13.03
C GLU A 12 -1.43 -11.77 12.43
N ALA A 13 -2.39 -12.26 13.20
CA ALA A 13 -3.39 -13.17 12.70
C ALA A 13 -4.19 -12.49 11.58
N MET A 14 -4.60 -13.27 10.58
CA MET A 14 -5.44 -12.75 9.49
C MET A 14 -6.74 -12.14 10.07
N PRO A 15 -7.14 -10.93 9.64
CA PRO A 15 -8.35 -10.29 10.11
C PRO A 15 -9.59 -11.19 9.96
N GLU A 16 -10.43 -11.25 11.00
CA GLU A 16 -11.60 -12.13 11.04
C GLU A 16 -12.57 -11.87 9.87
N TRP A 17 -12.73 -10.61 9.47
CA TRP A 17 -13.56 -10.24 8.32
C TRP A 17 -13.05 -10.89 7.03
N LEU A 18 -11.73 -10.93 6.81
CA LEU A 18 -11.12 -11.51 5.62
C LEU A 18 -11.18 -13.04 5.67
N ALA A 19 -10.99 -13.61 6.86
CA ALA A 19 -11.14 -15.04 7.11
C ALA A 19 -12.55 -15.56 6.78
N ARG A 20 -13.57 -14.72 6.98
CA ARG A 20 -14.99 -15.05 6.75
C ARG A 20 -15.53 -14.55 5.42
N PHE A 21 -14.77 -13.72 4.69
CA PHE A 21 -15.20 -13.14 3.43
C PHE A 21 -15.69 -14.20 2.44
N ALA A 22 -16.84 -13.95 1.80
CA ALA A 22 -17.46 -14.85 0.86
C ALA A 22 -17.81 -14.12 -0.45
N HIS A 23 -17.98 -14.89 -1.52
CA HIS A 23 -18.44 -14.35 -2.79
C HIS A 23 -19.82 -13.70 -2.63
N GLY A 24 -19.94 -12.44 -3.03
CA GLY A 24 -21.17 -11.64 -2.92
C GLY A 24 -21.21 -10.69 -1.72
N ASP A 25 -20.24 -10.78 -0.81
CA ASP A 25 -20.08 -9.78 0.25
C ASP A 25 -19.79 -8.40 -0.35
N ALA A 26 -20.28 -7.34 0.31
CA ALA A 26 -19.92 -5.97 -0.03
C ALA A 26 -18.51 -5.62 0.47
N PHE A 27 -17.93 -4.52 -0.01
CA PHE A 27 -16.63 -4.04 0.46
C PHE A 27 -16.72 -3.64 1.95
N PRO A 28 -16.01 -4.34 2.87
CA PRO A 28 -16.08 -4.03 4.29
C PRO A 28 -15.10 -2.90 4.63
N ARG A 29 -15.39 -1.69 4.14
CA ARG A 29 -14.51 -0.52 4.15
C ARG A 29 -13.85 -0.29 5.52
N GLU A 30 -14.66 -0.19 6.58
CA GLU A 30 -14.17 0.09 7.94
C GLU A 30 -13.24 -1.02 8.44
N ALA A 31 -13.56 -2.28 8.16
CA ALA A 31 -12.75 -3.42 8.58
C ALA A 31 -11.44 -3.50 7.77
N PHE A 32 -11.48 -3.18 6.48
CA PHE A 32 -10.29 -3.14 5.62
C PHE A 32 -9.30 -2.07 6.08
N PHE A 33 -9.75 -0.82 6.28
CA PHE A 33 -8.88 0.26 6.74
C PHE A 33 -8.59 0.22 8.26
N GLY A 34 -9.26 -0.66 9.00
CA GLY A 34 -8.91 -0.99 10.40
C GLY A 34 -7.77 -2.02 10.52
N SER A 35 -7.54 -2.83 9.49
CA SER A 35 -6.43 -3.79 9.40
C SER A 35 -5.07 -3.09 9.21
N ARG A 36 -3.97 -3.85 9.31
CA ARG A 36 -2.69 -3.39 8.77
C ARG A 36 -2.75 -3.31 7.25
N VAL A 37 -2.68 -2.09 6.73
CA VAL A 37 -2.66 -1.78 5.30
C VAL A 37 -1.26 -1.40 4.84
N VAL A 38 -0.80 -1.99 3.73
CA VAL A 38 0.38 -1.51 3.00
C VAL A 38 -0.07 -0.62 1.87
N TYR A 39 0.32 0.65 1.89
CA TYR A 39 -0.01 1.63 0.86
C TYR A 39 1.14 1.77 -0.14
N TYR A 40 0.85 1.67 -1.43
CA TYR A 40 1.85 1.77 -2.49
C TYR A 40 1.40 2.76 -3.58
N PRO A 41 1.87 4.01 -3.51
CA PRO A 41 1.69 4.97 -4.59
C PRO A 41 2.67 4.70 -5.74
N GLY A 42 2.20 4.79 -6.98
CA GLY A 42 2.96 4.46 -8.19
C GLY A 42 3.33 2.98 -8.27
N SER A 43 2.39 2.09 -7.96
CA SER A 43 2.65 0.65 -7.77
C SER A 43 2.97 -0.12 -9.06
N GLY A 44 2.55 0.38 -10.21
CA GLY A 44 2.56 -0.37 -11.47
C GLY A 44 1.92 -1.75 -11.29
N THR A 45 2.66 -2.79 -11.68
CA THR A 45 2.28 -4.21 -11.49
C THR A 45 3.17 -4.92 -10.47
N ASP A 46 3.78 -4.17 -9.53
CA ASP A 46 4.75 -4.75 -8.60
C ASP A 46 4.09 -5.57 -7.47
N GLY A 47 4.23 -6.89 -7.55
CA GLY A 47 3.76 -7.83 -6.53
C GLY A 47 4.67 -7.95 -5.29
N HIS A 48 5.84 -7.30 -5.26
CA HIS A 48 6.81 -7.50 -4.18
C HIS A 48 6.28 -7.15 -2.78
N PRO A 49 5.58 -6.02 -2.54
CA PRO A 49 5.01 -5.74 -1.22
C PRO A 49 4.04 -6.82 -0.74
N VAL A 50 3.18 -7.34 -1.62
CA VAL A 50 2.28 -8.45 -1.28
C VAL A 50 3.08 -9.70 -0.92
N LYS A 51 4.08 -10.06 -1.74
CA LYS A 51 4.97 -11.18 -1.45
C LYS A 51 5.63 -11.01 -0.08
N LEU A 52 6.25 -9.86 0.18
CA LEU A 52 7.03 -9.61 1.39
C LEU A 52 6.16 -9.55 2.65
N PHE A 53 5.15 -8.68 2.68
CA PHE A 53 4.33 -8.47 3.88
C PHE A 53 3.26 -9.55 4.08
N GLY A 54 2.70 -10.07 2.99
CA GLY A 54 1.67 -11.11 3.02
C GLY A 54 2.22 -12.48 3.41
N SER A 55 3.44 -12.83 2.98
CA SER A 55 4.09 -14.08 3.42
C SER A 55 4.58 -14.03 4.86
N ALA A 56 5.03 -12.85 5.32
CA ALA A 56 5.41 -12.64 6.71
C ALA A 56 4.22 -12.48 7.68
N HIS A 57 2.97 -12.53 7.19
CA HIS A 57 1.76 -12.22 7.96
C HIS A 57 1.78 -10.82 8.62
N ALA A 58 2.63 -9.91 8.16
CA ALA A 58 2.75 -8.57 8.73
C ALA A 58 1.63 -7.62 8.25
N ALA A 59 1.01 -7.92 7.10
CA ALA A 59 -0.20 -7.27 6.61
C ALA A 59 -0.96 -8.19 5.64
N HIS A 60 -2.29 -8.07 5.63
CA HIS A 60 -3.18 -8.82 4.73
C HIS A 60 -3.94 -7.92 3.76
N CYS A 61 -3.84 -6.60 3.96
CA CYS A 61 -4.56 -5.58 3.20
C CYS A 61 -3.56 -4.68 2.47
N PHE A 62 -3.82 -4.40 1.20
CA PHE A 62 -2.90 -3.65 0.32
C PHE A 62 -3.69 -2.63 -0.48
N VAL A 63 -3.13 -1.44 -0.65
CA VAL A 63 -3.71 -0.39 -1.50
C VAL A 63 -2.67 0.00 -2.53
N TYR A 64 -2.94 -0.32 -3.79
CA TYR A 64 -2.09 -0.08 -4.94
C TYR A 64 -2.71 1.04 -5.77
N VAL A 65 -1.96 2.12 -5.95
CA VAL A 65 -2.46 3.33 -6.62
C VAL A 65 -1.54 3.69 -7.76
N ASP A 66 -2.04 3.63 -8.99
CA ASP A 66 -1.27 4.00 -10.19
C ASP A 66 -2.20 4.43 -11.31
N TYR A 67 -2.09 5.67 -11.76
CA TYR A 67 -2.89 6.18 -12.87
C TYR A 67 -2.22 6.00 -14.24
N GLY A 68 -0.98 5.52 -14.28
CA GLY A 68 -0.29 5.10 -15.50
C GLY A 68 -0.72 3.72 -15.99
N ARG A 69 -1.65 3.06 -15.29
CA ARG A 69 -2.22 1.75 -15.64
C ARG A 69 -3.71 1.86 -15.92
N THR A 70 -4.20 1.06 -16.86
CA THR A 70 -5.65 0.86 -17.01
C THR A 70 -6.12 -0.29 -16.14
N GLN A 71 -7.43 -0.35 -15.89
CA GLN A 71 -8.02 -1.49 -15.22
C GLN A 71 -7.74 -2.78 -15.98
N GLU A 72 -7.96 -2.80 -17.30
CA GLU A 72 -7.77 -3.97 -18.15
C GLU A 72 -6.34 -4.51 -18.10
N GLU A 73 -5.33 -3.63 -18.07
CA GLU A 73 -3.93 -4.03 -17.92
C GLU A 73 -3.68 -4.75 -16.59
N LEU A 74 -4.21 -4.22 -15.48
CA LEU A 74 -4.08 -4.84 -14.17
C LEU A 74 -4.83 -6.16 -14.09
N GLU A 75 -6.06 -6.22 -14.61
CA GLU A 75 -6.85 -7.43 -14.63
C GLU A 75 -6.16 -8.55 -15.43
N SER A 76 -5.57 -8.19 -16.57
CA SER A 76 -4.76 -9.11 -17.38
C SER A 76 -3.54 -9.61 -16.60
N ALA A 77 -2.78 -8.70 -15.97
CA ALA A 77 -1.61 -9.04 -15.17
C ALA A 77 -1.93 -9.96 -13.99
N LEU A 78 -3.06 -9.74 -13.30
CA LEU A 78 -3.52 -10.57 -12.19
C LEU A 78 -3.81 -12.02 -12.60
N THR A 79 -4.28 -12.22 -13.83
CA THR A 79 -4.59 -13.56 -14.37
C THR A 79 -3.42 -14.20 -15.13
N HIS A 80 -2.29 -13.51 -15.25
CA HIS A 80 -1.15 -14.01 -16.02
C HIS A 80 -0.53 -15.24 -15.33
N PRO A 81 -0.36 -16.37 -16.03
CA PRO A 81 0.07 -17.63 -15.41
C PRO A 81 1.47 -17.59 -14.80
N GLU A 82 2.35 -16.72 -15.30
CA GLU A 82 3.74 -16.62 -14.85
C GLU A 82 4.05 -15.34 -14.04
N HIS A 83 3.11 -14.39 -14.01
CA HIS A 83 3.37 -13.04 -13.50
C HIS A 83 2.30 -12.51 -12.54
N GLY A 84 1.17 -13.21 -12.40
CA GLY A 84 0.18 -12.93 -11.36
C GLY A 84 0.69 -13.35 -9.97
N PHE A 85 -0.22 -13.37 -9.00
CA PHE A 85 0.09 -13.85 -7.66
C PHE A 85 0.18 -15.38 -7.64
N LEU A 86 1.36 -15.92 -7.97
CA LEU A 86 1.59 -17.36 -8.07
C LEU A 86 1.20 -18.09 -6.78
N GLY A 87 0.42 -19.17 -6.91
CA GLY A 87 -0.11 -19.94 -5.78
C GLY A 87 -1.36 -19.34 -5.13
N TYR A 88 -1.95 -18.29 -5.72
CA TYR A 88 -3.23 -17.75 -5.33
C TYR A 88 -4.22 -17.80 -6.50
N HIS A 89 -5.50 -17.88 -6.18
CA HIS A 89 -6.60 -17.70 -7.12
C HIS A 89 -7.55 -16.61 -6.61
N ARG A 90 -8.29 -15.99 -7.53
CA ARG A 90 -9.31 -15.00 -7.19
C ARG A 90 -10.47 -15.67 -6.47
N LEU A 91 -10.77 -15.20 -5.26
CA LEU A 91 -11.99 -15.51 -4.54
C LEU A 91 -13.13 -14.57 -4.96
N ALA A 92 -12.84 -13.27 -5.06
CA ALA A 92 -13.81 -12.25 -5.49
C ALA A 92 -13.13 -11.01 -6.09
N ARG A 93 -13.87 -10.32 -6.97
CA ARG A 93 -13.55 -8.96 -7.40
C ARG A 93 -14.77 -8.07 -7.20
N LEU A 94 -14.59 -6.93 -6.55
CA LEU A 94 -15.64 -5.95 -6.31
C LEU A 94 -15.27 -4.66 -7.01
N GLN A 95 -16.11 -4.22 -7.94
CA GLN A 95 -15.99 -2.89 -8.55
C GLN A 95 -16.45 -1.86 -7.53
N LEU A 96 -15.64 -0.82 -7.32
CA LEU A 96 -15.87 0.20 -6.31
C LEU A 96 -16.08 1.56 -6.95
N ARG A 97 -16.95 2.33 -6.34
CA ARG A 97 -17.19 3.74 -6.63
C ARG A 97 -16.40 4.58 -5.64
N GLU A 98 -16.21 5.85 -5.98
CA GLU A 98 -15.64 6.83 -5.06
C GLU A 98 -16.40 6.87 -3.73
N SER A 99 -17.74 6.76 -3.75
CA SER A 99 -18.57 6.72 -2.54
C SER A 99 -18.32 5.52 -1.64
N ASP A 100 -17.76 4.42 -2.16
CA ASP A 100 -17.40 3.25 -1.36
C ASP A 100 -16.07 3.47 -0.62
N LEU A 101 -15.22 4.38 -1.13
CA LEU A 101 -13.90 4.72 -0.58
C LEU A 101 -13.98 5.93 0.35
N VAL A 102 -14.72 6.96 -0.04
CA VAL A 102 -14.92 8.22 0.69
C VAL A 102 -16.42 8.54 0.81
N PRO A 103 -17.15 7.79 1.66
CA PRO A 103 -18.62 7.92 1.76
C PRO A 103 -19.11 9.29 2.24
N ARG A 104 -18.21 10.11 2.80
CA ARG A 104 -18.50 11.48 3.25
C ARG A 104 -17.89 12.56 2.35
N GLY A 105 -17.43 12.16 1.17
CA GLY A 105 -16.65 13.00 0.27
C GLY A 105 -15.20 13.17 0.75
N TRP A 106 -14.40 13.81 -0.11
CA TRP A 106 -13.00 14.13 0.15
C TRP A 106 -12.83 15.63 0.32
N THR A 107 -12.19 16.04 1.41
CA THR A 107 -11.68 17.41 1.60
C THR A 107 -10.15 17.36 1.51
N PRO A 108 -9.53 18.00 0.49
CA PRO A 108 -8.09 17.98 0.33
C PRO A 108 -7.35 18.69 1.46
N HIS A 109 -6.28 18.07 1.97
CA HIS A 109 -5.37 18.66 2.97
C HIS A 109 -4.13 19.30 2.33
N VAL A 110 -4.28 19.89 1.15
CA VAL A 110 -3.23 20.61 0.42
C VAL A 110 -3.31 22.10 0.80
N ALA A 111 -2.18 22.70 1.21
CA ALA A 111 -2.13 24.13 1.54
C ALA A 111 -1.86 25.00 0.30
N LEU A 112 -2.07 26.31 0.42
CA LEU A 112 -1.91 27.25 -0.71
C LEU A 112 -0.46 27.34 -1.23
N ASP A 113 0.53 27.13 -0.36
CA ASP A 113 1.95 27.05 -0.73
C ASP A 113 2.31 25.71 -1.42
N ASP A 114 1.59 24.63 -1.10
CA ASP A 114 1.71 23.34 -1.80
C ASP A 114 1.21 23.45 -3.26
N ALA A 115 0.19 24.27 -3.52
CA ALA A 115 -0.39 24.48 -4.86
C ALA A 115 0.57 25.17 -5.84
N ALA A 116 1.45 26.06 -5.35
CA ALA A 116 2.49 26.70 -6.18
C ALA A 116 3.57 25.70 -6.63
N LEU A 117 3.82 24.65 -5.84
CA LEU A 117 4.73 23.55 -6.17
C LEU A 117 4.13 22.58 -7.21
N ALA A 118 2.81 22.35 -7.13
CA ALA A 118 2.07 21.52 -8.06
C ALA A 118 1.87 22.21 -9.44
N SER A 119 1.57 23.51 -9.46
CA SER A 119 1.37 24.28 -10.69
C SER A 119 2.64 24.47 -11.51
N ALA A 120 3.82 24.44 -10.88
CA ALA A 120 5.10 24.60 -11.57
C ALA A 120 5.51 23.36 -12.40
N ARG A 121 4.84 22.22 -12.21
CA ARG A 121 5.32 20.93 -12.71
C ARG A 121 4.55 20.34 -13.90
N ASN A 122 3.37 20.82 -14.28
CA ASN A 122 2.66 20.41 -15.52
C ASN A 122 2.55 18.87 -15.77
N PHE A 123 2.62 18.02 -14.74
CA PHE A 123 2.58 16.56 -14.88
C PHE A 123 1.22 15.93 -14.51
N ALA A 124 0.27 16.69 -13.97
CA ALA A 124 -1.03 16.13 -13.58
C ALA A 124 -1.88 15.83 -14.82
N LYS A 125 -1.91 14.56 -15.24
CA LYS A 125 -2.92 14.07 -16.18
C LYS A 125 -4.05 13.45 -15.37
N VAL A 126 -5.26 14.01 -15.49
CA VAL A 126 -6.47 13.31 -15.01
C VAL A 126 -6.57 12.02 -15.81
N ALA A 127 -6.69 10.88 -15.13
CA ALA A 127 -6.88 9.60 -15.79
C ALA A 127 -8.13 9.69 -16.68
N ASP A 128 -8.01 9.29 -17.95
CA ASP A 128 -9.13 9.35 -18.90
C ASP A 128 -10.27 8.39 -18.49
N ALA A 129 -9.95 7.35 -17.69
CA ALA A 129 -10.89 6.40 -17.12
C ALA A 129 -10.42 5.98 -15.71
N PRO A 130 -10.75 6.73 -14.64
CA PRO A 130 -10.43 6.32 -13.27
C PRO A 130 -11.19 5.05 -12.91
N PHE A 131 -10.57 4.19 -12.11
CA PHE A 131 -11.18 2.95 -11.64
C PHE A 131 -10.82 2.68 -10.18
N GLY A 132 -11.63 1.84 -9.54
CA GLY A 132 -11.34 1.27 -8.25
C GLY A 132 -11.92 -0.13 -8.15
N PHE A 133 -11.13 -1.11 -7.75
CA PHE A 133 -11.66 -2.44 -7.45
C PHE A 133 -10.89 -3.13 -6.33
N LEU A 134 -11.60 -3.91 -5.54
CA LEU A 134 -11.00 -4.83 -4.57
C LEU A 134 -10.81 -6.19 -5.23
N GLU A 135 -9.60 -6.72 -5.16
CA GLU A 135 -9.28 -8.11 -5.47
C GLU A 135 -9.08 -8.88 -4.15
N VAL A 136 -9.90 -9.91 -3.91
CA VAL A 136 -9.71 -10.84 -2.80
C VAL A 136 -9.13 -12.13 -3.37
N LEU A 137 -7.94 -12.47 -2.90
CA LEU A 137 -7.21 -13.67 -3.32
C LEU A 137 -7.25 -14.70 -2.20
N GLU A 138 -7.33 -15.98 -2.58
CA GLU A 138 -7.20 -17.12 -1.69
C GLU A 138 -6.04 -18.00 -2.15
N ARG A 139 -5.21 -18.41 -1.20
CA ARG A 139 -4.09 -19.32 -1.46
C ARG A 139 -4.63 -20.65 -1.95
N ASN A 140 -3.96 -21.25 -2.94
CA ASN A 140 -4.34 -22.55 -3.47
C ASN A 140 -4.28 -23.62 -2.35
N PRO A 141 -5.23 -24.57 -2.35
CA PRO A 141 -5.39 -25.52 -1.25
C PRO A 141 -4.23 -26.52 -1.11
N ASP A 142 -3.41 -26.68 -2.14
CA ASP A 142 -2.20 -27.51 -2.16
C ASP A 142 -0.97 -26.83 -1.54
N LEU A 143 -1.06 -25.54 -1.18
CA LEU A 143 0.03 -24.76 -0.58
C LEU A 143 -0.22 -24.49 0.91
N GLY A 144 0.83 -24.67 1.73
CA GLY A 144 0.78 -24.50 3.18
C GLY A 144 1.07 -23.07 3.65
N GLU A 145 1.10 -22.87 4.97
CA GLU A 145 1.37 -21.58 5.63
C GLU A 145 2.70 -20.95 5.21
N GLU A 146 3.68 -21.77 4.84
CA GLU A 146 4.98 -21.32 4.33
C GLU A 146 4.91 -20.51 3.03
N HIS A 147 3.83 -20.62 2.26
CA HIS A 147 3.63 -19.83 1.04
C HIS A 147 3.08 -18.42 1.31
N GLY A 148 2.60 -18.17 2.53
CA GLY A 148 2.04 -16.90 2.99
C GLY A 148 0.56 -16.93 3.27
N ALA A 149 -0.04 -15.80 3.69
CA ALA A 149 -1.38 -15.79 4.25
C ALA A 149 -2.47 -16.50 3.42
N LYS A 150 -3.43 -17.15 4.11
CA LYS A 150 -4.54 -17.86 3.45
C LYS A 150 -5.33 -16.97 2.48
N ARG A 151 -5.55 -15.70 2.85
CA ARG A 151 -6.22 -14.72 1.99
C ARG A 151 -5.52 -13.38 2.06
N LEU A 152 -5.63 -12.64 0.95
CA LEU A 152 -5.11 -11.30 0.77
C LEU A 152 -6.21 -10.44 0.16
N ALA A 153 -6.28 -9.18 0.58
CA ALA A 153 -7.20 -8.19 0.01
C ALA A 153 -6.40 -7.02 -0.56
N ILE A 154 -6.54 -6.78 -1.87
CA ILE A 154 -5.77 -5.77 -2.59
C ILE A 154 -6.73 -4.81 -3.28
N LEU A 155 -6.71 -3.56 -2.85
CA LEU A 155 -7.46 -2.46 -3.46
C LEU A 155 -6.59 -1.82 -4.55
N PHE A 156 -7.04 -1.87 -5.79
CA PHE A 156 -6.39 -1.23 -6.93
C PHE A 156 -7.13 0.04 -7.33
N LEU A 157 -6.40 1.15 -7.47
CA LEU A 157 -6.95 2.46 -7.83
C LEU A 157 -6.19 3.05 -9.02
N GLY A 158 -6.93 3.40 -10.08
CA GLY A 158 -6.46 4.25 -11.17
C GLY A 158 -6.56 5.72 -10.79
N ALA A 159 -5.74 6.15 -9.83
CA ALA A 159 -5.84 7.46 -9.20
C ALA A 159 -4.46 8.05 -8.86
N ASP A 160 -4.44 9.30 -8.38
CA ASP A 160 -3.24 9.95 -7.89
C ASP A 160 -2.84 9.43 -6.50
N GLY A 161 -1.60 8.98 -6.35
CA GLY A 161 -1.07 8.36 -5.15
C GLY A 161 -0.94 9.31 -3.95
N ILE A 162 -0.92 10.62 -4.15
CA ILE A 162 -0.90 11.59 -3.04
C ILE A 162 -2.34 11.90 -2.61
N ALA A 163 -3.21 12.19 -3.58
CA ALA A 163 -4.62 12.44 -3.33
C ALA A 163 -5.33 11.23 -2.71
N SER A 164 -5.04 10.01 -3.18
CA SER A 164 -5.59 8.79 -2.59
C SER A 164 -5.13 8.58 -1.15
N TYR A 165 -3.89 8.90 -0.79
CA TYR A 165 -3.44 8.80 0.60
C TYR A 165 -4.24 9.74 1.51
N ASP A 166 -4.40 10.99 1.05
CA ASP A 166 -5.19 12.01 1.74
C ASP A 166 -6.65 11.59 1.90
N ALA A 167 -7.29 11.17 0.81
CA ALA A 167 -8.68 10.77 0.76
C ALA A 167 -8.97 9.53 1.62
N LEU A 168 -8.07 8.55 1.64
CA LEU A 168 -8.30 7.28 2.34
C LEU A 168 -7.98 7.36 3.83
N PHE A 169 -6.93 8.09 4.23
CA PHE A 169 -6.41 8.03 5.61
C PHE A 169 -6.49 9.35 6.39
N CYS A 170 -6.53 10.50 5.72
CA CYS A 170 -6.39 11.80 6.38
C CYS A 170 -7.71 12.52 6.69
N GLN A 171 -8.84 11.96 6.25
CA GLN A 171 -10.17 12.55 6.43
C GLN A 171 -10.64 12.49 7.90
N ASN A 172 -11.69 13.23 8.27
CA ASN A 172 -12.15 13.40 9.66
C ASN A 172 -12.44 12.11 10.45
N GLN A 173 -12.74 10.99 9.77
CA GLN A 173 -12.91 9.69 10.44
C GLN A 173 -11.58 8.99 10.79
N LYS A 174 -10.45 9.55 10.31
CA LYS A 174 -9.06 9.08 10.44
C LYS A 174 -8.98 7.58 10.75
N PRO A 175 -9.13 6.70 9.74
CA PRO A 175 -8.89 5.28 9.97
C PRO A 175 -7.46 5.07 10.46
N ARG A 176 -7.15 3.83 10.89
CA ARG A 176 -5.79 3.49 11.31
C ARG A 176 -4.80 3.94 10.21
N PRO A 177 -3.71 4.66 10.56
CA PRO A 177 -2.65 4.96 9.60
C PRO A 177 -2.16 3.68 8.94
N PRO A 178 -1.71 3.74 7.67
CA PRO A 178 -1.20 2.55 7.00
C PRO A 178 -0.05 1.96 7.81
N PHE A 179 0.02 0.64 7.89
CA PHE A 179 1.09 -0.05 8.59
C PHE A 179 2.45 0.25 7.93
N SER A 180 2.47 0.21 6.60
CA SER A 180 3.65 0.57 5.82
C SER A 180 3.29 1.40 4.60
N VAL A 181 4.19 2.29 4.19
CA VAL A 181 4.16 2.94 2.87
C VAL A 181 5.36 2.50 2.05
N VAL A 182 5.15 2.16 0.78
CA VAL A 182 6.22 1.84 -0.16
C VAL A 182 6.62 3.12 -0.89
N LEU A 183 7.90 3.50 -0.84
CA LEU A 183 8.42 4.74 -1.42
C LEU A 183 9.35 4.43 -2.60
N VAL A 184 8.94 4.86 -3.79
CA VAL A 184 9.67 4.68 -5.05
C VAL A 184 9.63 5.98 -5.85
N ASP A 185 10.75 6.70 -5.89
CA ASP A 185 10.89 7.97 -6.61
C ASP A 185 11.39 7.80 -8.06
N HIS A 186 10.86 6.80 -8.78
CA HIS A 186 11.17 6.53 -10.18
C HIS A 186 9.89 6.35 -11.01
N GLY A 187 9.75 7.13 -12.08
CA GLY A 187 8.58 7.14 -12.97
C GLY A 187 7.28 7.66 -12.34
N PHE A 188 7.18 7.60 -11.01
CA PHE A 188 6.09 8.06 -10.15
C PHE A 188 4.70 7.51 -10.54
N GLY A 189 4.59 6.48 -11.38
CA GLY A 189 3.30 6.07 -11.97
C GLY A 189 2.60 7.23 -12.70
N GLY A 190 3.39 8.18 -13.23
CA GLY A 190 2.93 9.45 -13.76
C GLY A 190 2.79 10.60 -12.75
N ASN A 191 2.70 10.32 -11.43
CA ASN A 191 2.33 11.29 -10.37
C ASN A 191 3.11 12.62 -10.41
N TYR A 192 2.44 13.70 -9.98
CA TYR A 192 2.95 15.08 -10.11
C TYR A 192 4.11 15.41 -9.16
N GLY A 193 4.45 14.51 -8.25
CA GLY A 193 5.50 14.70 -7.26
C GLY A 193 6.16 13.39 -6.86
N ARG A 194 7.36 13.54 -6.30
CA ARG A 194 8.04 12.49 -5.55
C ARG A 194 7.20 12.05 -4.34
N PHE A 195 7.45 10.84 -3.87
CA PHE A 195 6.84 10.26 -2.67
C PHE A 195 7.79 10.25 -1.47
N GLY A 196 9.11 10.27 -1.70
CA GLY A 196 10.14 10.27 -0.65
C GLY A 196 10.20 11.55 0.18
N HIS A 197 11.36 11.81 0.79
CA HIS A 197 11.58 12.96 1.67
C HIS A 197 11.25 14.31 1.00
N ASP A 198 10.73 15.25 1.79
CA ASP A 198 10.30 16.58 1.41
C ASP A 198 9.27 16.56 0.26
N SER A 199 8.47 15.50 0.18
CA SER A 199 7.34 15.38 -0.74
C SER A 199 6.08 16.01 -0.19
N LEU A 200 5.10 16.27 -1.07
CA LEU A 200 3.75 16.64 -0.63
C LEU A 200 3.08 15.50 0.15
N LEU A 201 3.34 14.24 -0.24
CA LEU A 201 2.82 13.07 0.47
C LEU A 201 3.29 13.05 1.93
N GLU A 202 4.60 13.25 2.17
CA GLU A 202 5.14 13.36 3.52
C GLU A 202 4.51 14.51 4.30
N ARG A 203 4.40 15.70 3.69
CA ARG A 203 3.81 16.88 4.34
C ARG A 203 2.35 16.66 4.73
N ILE A 204 1.56 16.03 3.87
CA ILE A 204 0.16 15.68 4.18
C ILE A 204 0.13 14.68 5.33
N ALA A 205 0.94 13.62 5.28
CA ALA A 205 1.02 12.62 6.33
C ALA A 205 1.39 13.25 7.70
N GLN A 206 2.36 14.17 7.72
CA GLN A 206 2.75 14.92 8.91
C GLN A 206 1.65 15.85 9.41
N ARG A 207 1.09 16.68 8.52
CA ARG A 207 0.03 17.67 8.84
C ARG A 207 -1.22 16.99 9.41
N CYS A 208 -1.55 15.82 8.91
CA CYS A 208 -2.72 15.06 9.33
C CYS A 208 -2.43 14.10 10.50
N GLU A 209 -1.16 13.98 10.92
CA GLU A 209 -0.69 13.03 11.94
C GLU A 209 -0.98 11.57 11.57
N VAL A 210 -0.92 11.26 10.27
CA VAL A 210 -1.16 9.92 9.71
C VAL A 210 0.16 9.43 9.13
N LEU A 211 1.07 9.04 10.01
CA LEU A 211 2.37 8.48 9.65
C LEU A 211 2.35 6.96 9.80
N PRO A 212 2.94 6.20 8.86
CA PRO A 212 3.01 4.75 8.98
C PRO A 212 3.95 4.31 10.10
N GLU A 213 3.93 3.02 10.40
CA GLU A 213 4.90 2.41 11.33
C GLU A 213 6.22 2.12 10.62
N LEU A 214 6.13 1.65 9.36
CA LEU A 214 7.26 1.29 8.52
C LEU A 214 7.24 2.04 7.19
N LEU A 215 8.42 2.17 6.58
CA LEU A 215 8.57 2.49 5.16
C LEU A 215 9.36 1.38 4.47
N LEU A 216 8.95 1.00 3.27
CA LEU A 216 9.76 0.18 2.36
C LEU A 216 10.27 1.07 1.23
N VAL A 217 11.56 1.39 1.26
CA VAL A 217 12.14 2.48 0.47
C VAL A 217 13.15 1.94 -0.53
N THR A 218 13.07 2.34 -1.81
CA THR A 218 14.07 1.95 -2.81
C THR A 218 15.41 2.67 -2.61
N GLU A 219 16.51 2.07 -3.10
CA GLU A 219 17.90 2.53 -2.88
C GLU A 219 18.16 4.00 -3.26
N TYR A 220 17.38 4.58 -4.18
CA TYR A 220 17.53 5.98 -4.64
C TYR A 220 16.45 6.93 -4.11
N THR A 221 15.54 6.43 -3.28
CA THR A 221 14.51 7.22 -2.63
C THR A 221 14.95 7.57 -1.22
N GLN A 222 14.76 8.82 -0.80
CA GLN A 222 15.00 9.20 0.59
C GLN A 222 13.76 8.90 1.44
N ALA A 223 13.96 8.24 2.58
CA ALA A 223 12.90 8.00 3.55
C ALA A 223 12.38 9.31 4.17
N TRP A 224 11.14 9.31 4.66
CA TRP A 224 10.58 10.48 5.35
C TRP A 224 11.37 10.84 6.61
N ALA A 225 11.31 12.10 7.01
CA ALA A 225 11.91 12.60 8.24
C ALA A 225 11.34 11.86 9.45
N GLY A 226 12.22 11.52 10.39
CA GLY A 226 11.88 10.73 11.58
C GLY A 226 11.75 9.23 11.33
N PHE A 227 12.14 8.73 10.16
CA PHE A 227 12.31 7.30 9.90
C PHE A 227 13.79 6.96 9.73
N GLU A 228 14.24 5.94 10.46
CA GLU A 228 15.60 5.43 10.38
C GLU A 228 15.60 4.04 9.78
N ARG A 229 16.67 3.73 9.04
CA ARG A 229 16.83 2.39 8.46
C ARG A 229 16.91 1.39 9.60
N VAL A 230 16.13 0.31 9.51
CA VAL A 230 16.17 -0.75 10.51
C VAL A 230 17.58 -1.36 10.53
N PRO A 231 18.27 -1.34 11.68
CA PRO A 231 19.64 -1.87 11.79
C PRO A 231 19.65 -3.38 11.58
N ASP A 232 20.75 -3.91 11.03
CA ASP A 232 21.00 -5.35 10.82
C ASP A 232 19.96 -6.10 9.95
N VAL A 233 19.06 -5.36 9.33
CA VAL A 233 18.15 -5.83 8.29
C VAL A 233 18.74 -5.55 6.91
N GLU A 234 18.92 -6.63 6.18
CA GLU A 234 19.42 -6.61 4.81
C GLU A 234 18.42 -5.93 3.86
N ARG A 235 18.84 -5.76 2.60
CA ARG A 235 17.96 -5.28 1.54
C ARG A 235 17.30 -6.45 0.83
N ASP A 236 16.05 -6.27 0.44
CA ASP A 236 15.37 -7.18 -0.48
C ASP A 236 15.32 -6.57 -1.89
N ARG A 237 14.99 -7.36 -2.90
CA ARG A 237 14.82 -6.88 -4.28
C ARG A 237 13.38 -7.08 -4.76
N GLY A 238 12.80 -6.01 -5.29
CA GLY A 238 11.42 -5.98 -5.75
C GLY A 238 11.17 -4.88 -6.77
N GLY A 239 9.91 -4.69 -7.18
CA GLY A 239 9.59 -3.72 -8.20
C GLY A 239 9.73 -4.27 -9.61
N MET A 240 9.09 -3.59 -10.54
CA MET A 240 9.21 -3.86 -11.98
C MET A 240 10.66 -3.78 -12.49
N HIS A 241 11.55 -3.12 -11.76
CA HIS A 241 12.96 -2.92 -12.10
C HIS A 241 13.94 -3.71 -11.21
N ASN A 242 13.43 -4.64 -10.37
CA ASN A 242 14.25 -5.47 -9.47
C ASN A 242 15.21 -4.63 -8.58
N GLU A 243 14.69 -3.49 -8.12
CA GLU A 243 15.39 -2.51 -7.31
C GLU A 243 15.56 -3.00 -5.89
N ARG A 244 16.67 -2.58 -5.28
CA ARG A 244 16.92 -2.86 -3.87
C ARG A 244 16.02 -1.98 -3.01
N ARG A 245 15.43 -2.59 -1.99
CA ARG A 245 14.55 -1.95 -1.02
C ARG A 245 15.01 -2.20 0.40
N HIS A 246 14.82 -1.20 1.23
CA HIS A 246 15.24 -1.17 2.62
C HIS A 246 14.03 -0.88 3.51
N LEU A 247 13.96 -1.55 4.66
CA LEU A 247 12.99 -1.21 5.69
C LEU A 247 13.51 -0.04 6.53
N PHE A 248 12.61 0.91 6.78
CA PHE A 248 12.81 1.99 7.74
C PHE A 248 11.68 1.95 8.76
N ALA A 249 11.99 2.28 10.01
CA ALA A 249 11.04 2.35 11.11
C ALA A 249 11.02 3.76 11.69
N ARG A 250 9.87 4.17 12.23
CA ARG A 250 9.71 5.50 12.83
C ARG A 250 10.49 5.60 14.16
N ASN A 251 11.27 6.67 14.33
CA ASN A 251 12.02 6.96 15.55
C ASN A 251 11.10 6.95 16.78
N GLY A 252 11.54 6.30 17.86
CA GLY A 252 10.76 6.14 19.09
C GLY A 252 9.83 4.92 19.14
N ARG A 253 9.90 4.03 18.14
CA ARG A 253 9.30 2.67 18.18
C ARG A 253 10.31 1.55 17.88
N ALA A 254 11.60 1.81 18.10
CA ALA A 254 12.65 0.82 17.87
C ALA A 254 12.55 -0.42 18.80
N ASP A 255 11.76 -0.34 19.88
CA ASP A 255 11.49 -1.44 20.79
C ASP A 255 10.03 -1.90 20.65
N PHE A 256 9.78 -2.86 19.77
CA PHE A 256 8.54 -3.66 19.77
C PHE A 256 8.66 -4.89 20.69
N GLN A 257 9.68 -4.97 21.53
CA GLN A 257 9.70 -5.95 22.62
C GLN A 257 8.84 -5.46 23.78
N ALA A 258 7.91 -6.32 24.22
CA ALA A 258 7.05 -6.22 25.40
C ALA A 258 5.72 -5.45 25.23
N TRP A 259 4.75 -6.12 24.62
CA TRP A 259 3.35 -6.09 25.10
C TRP A 259 2.81 -7.52 25.20
N GLU A 260 3.40 -8.30 26.10
CA GLU A 260 2.71 -9.40 26.79
C GLU A 260 2.57 -8.99 28.25
N GLN A 261 1.35 -8.60 28.65
CA GLN A 261 0.74 -8.93 29.94
C GLN A 261 -0.76 -9.11 29.72
#